data_AF-A0A4Y3RP86-F1
#
_entry.id   AF-A0A4Y3RP86-F1
#
_cell.length_a   1.000
_cell.length_b   1.000
_cell.length_c   1.000
_cell.angle_alpha   90.00
_cell.angle_beta   90.00
_cell.angle_gamma   90.00
#
_symmetry.space_group_name_H-M   'P 1'
#
loop_
_entity.id
_entity.type
_entity.pdbx_description
1 polymer ?
#
loop_
_entity_poly.entity_id
_entity_poly.type
_entity_poly.pdbx_seq_one_letter_code
_entity_poly.pdbx_strand_id
1 'polypeptide(L)'
;MEESERIINEIAQGHRRLDDGATWFSSLSQAEQKEVLREVVRYAMQAHTTAEDGRAGVARSGVKPTANPAVMITMEPARLRMGKIVNLPADEYLTAFRVLVSAFSVSDTRRRETSCRGQCGHSWHNLPSN
;
A
#
# COMPACT_ATOMS: atom_id res chain seq x y z
N MET A 1 10.85 -11.32 8.79
CA MET A 1 10.08 -10.21 8.20
C MET A 1 11.03 -9.04 8.14
N GLU A 2 11.32 -8.56 6.94
CA GLU A 2 12.16 -7.37 6.74
C GLU A 2 11.47 -6.12 7.33
N GLU A 3 12.23 -5.05 7.58
CA GLU A 3 11.66 -3.84 8.20
C GLU A 3 10.54 -3.22 7.37
N SER A 4 10.73 -3.12 6.05
CA SER A 4 9.71 -2.58 5.14
C SER A 4 8.45 -3.43 5.14
N GLU A 5 8.58 -4.76 5.07
CA GLU A 5 7.46 -5.70 5.15
C GLU A 5 6.68 -5.51 6.46
N ARG A 6 7.37 -5.36 7.59
CA ARG A 6 6.74 -5.09 8.90
C ARG A 6 5.97 -3.78 8.88
N ILE A 7 6.60 -2.69 8.45
CA ILE A 7 6.00 -1.36 8.46
C ILE A 7 4.79 -1.29 7.52
N ILE A 8 4.89 -1.86 6.31
CA ILE A 8 3.79 -1.91 5.36
C ILE A 8 2.59 -2.67 5.94
N ASN A 9 2.84 -3.83 6.57
CA ASN A 9 1.77 -4.60 7.19
C ASN A 9 1.18 -3.87 8.40
N GLU A 10 1.99 -3.29 9.28
CA GLU A 10 1.50 -2.49 10.41
C GLU A 10 0.57 -1.36 9.96
N ILE A 11 0.88 -0.67 8.85
CA ILE A 11 0.00 0.34 8.26
C ILE A 11 -1.30 -0.32 7.75
N ALA A 12 -1.18 -1.42 7.01
CA ALA A 12 -2.31 -2.12 6.42
C ALA A 12 -3.32 -2.69 7.43
N GLN A 13 -2.88 -2.99 8.65
CA GLN A 13 -3.75 -3.48 9.72
C GLN A 13 -4.06 -2.42 10.77
N GLY A 14 -3.59 -1.18 10.58
CA GLY A 14 -3.88 -0.05 11.45
C GLY A 14 -3.08 -0.01 12.77
N HIS A 15 -2.02 -0.82 12.90
CA HIS A 15 -1.09 -0.75 14.03
C HIS A 15 -0.13 0.44 13.94
N ARG A 16 0.13 0.94 12.73
CA ARG A 16 0.94 2.14 12.48
C ARG A 16 0.12 3.16 11.69
N ARG A 17 0.20 4.44 12.08
CA ARG A 17 -0.47 5.51 11.34
C ARG A 17 0.19 5.70 9.97
N LEU A 18 -0.61 6.06 8.97
CA LEU A 18 -0.09 6.34 7.63
C LEU A 18 0.97 7.45 7.62
N ASP A 19 0.82 8.48 8.45
CA ASP A 19 1.78 9.58 8.53
C ASP A 19 3.13 9.14 9.11
N ASP A 20 3.13 8.27 10.13
CA ASP A 20 4.37 7.70 10.68
C ASP A 20 5.09 6.84 9.63
N GLY A 21 4.33 6.07 8.85
CA GLY A 21 4.84 5.33 7.71
C GLY A 21 5.39 6.23 6.61
N ALA A 22 4.72 7.35 6.33
CA ALA A 22 5.18 8.33 5.35
C ALA A 22 6.49 9.01 5.79
N THR A 23 6.63 9.35 7.08
CA THR A 23 7.88 9.89 7.63
C THR A 23 9.02 8.88 7.51
N TRP A 24 8.80 7.61 7.85
CA TRP A 24 9.78 6.55 7.64
C TRP A 24 10.18 6.44 6.15
N PHE A 25 9.21 6.36 5.25
CA PHE A 25 9.46 6.27 3.81
C PHE A 25 10.28 7.46 3.28
N SER A 26 9.99 8.67 3.75
CA SER A 26 10.73 9.88 3.39
C SER A 26 12.18 9.92 3.88
N SER A 27 12.54 9.16 4.92
CA SER A 27 13.92 9.05 5.40
C SER A 27 14.80 8.11 4.57
N LEU A 28 14.19 7.29 3.71
CA LEU A 28 14.89 6.34 2.84
C LEU A 28 15.54 7.06 1.64
N SER A 29 16.61 6.48 1.11
CA SER A 29 17.15 6.90 -0.20
C SER A 29 16.12 6.64 -1.32
N GLN A 30 16.26 7.34 -2.45
CA GLN A 30 15.35 7.14 -3.59
C GLN A 30 15.37 5.70 -4.13
N ALA A 31 16.51 5.00 -4.01
CA ALA A 31 16.62 3.60 -4.43
C ALA A 31 15.80 2.69 -3.51
N GLU A 32 15.90 2.89 -2.20
CA GLU A 32 15.12 2.15 -1.18
C GLU A 32 13.63 2.47 -1.30
N GLN A 33 13.25 3.74 -1.47
CA GLN A 33 11.86 4.15 -1.73
C GLN A 33 11.27 3.40 -2.92
N LYS A 34 12.04 3.29 -4.02
CA LYS A 34 11.59 2.56 -5.22
C LYS A 34 11.38 1.08 -4.94
N GLU A 35 12.22 0.45 -4.12
CA GLU A 35 12.03 -0.96 -3.77
C GLU A 35 10.82 -1.15 -2.85
N VAL A 36 10.62 -0.27 -1.87
CA VAL A 36 9.41 -0.27 -1.03
C VAL A 36 8.14 -0.10 -1.87
N LEU A 37 8.13 0.79 -2.87
CA LEU A 37 6.99 0.92 -3.79
C LEU A 37 6.71 -0.38 -4.55
N ARG A 38 7.75 -1.10 -4.98
CA ARG A 38 7.60 -2.43 -5.62
C ARG A 38 7.02 -3.44 -4.65
N GLU A 39 7.46 -3.46 -3.40
CA GLU A 39 6.92 -4.33 -2.35
C GLU A 39 5.43 -4.09 -2.14
N VAL A 40 5.02 -2.83 -1.93
CA VAL A 40 3.61 -2.49 -1.75
C VAL A 40 2.79 -2.95 -2.95
N VAL A 41 3.28 -2.76 -4.19
CA VAL A 41 2.59 -3.27 -5.38
C VAL A 41 2.53 -4.80 -5.43
N ARG A 42 3.59 -5.51 -5.05
CA ARG A 42 3.58 -6.98 -4.96
C ARG A 42 2.49 -7.45 -3.99
N TYR A 43 2.42 -6.86 -2.79
CA TYR A 43 1.40 -7.21 -1.80
C TYR A 43 -0.01 -6.84 -2.26
N ALA A 44 -0.19 -5.65 -2.85
CA ALA A 44 -1.46 -5.22 -3.40
C ALA A 44 -1.96 -6.14 -4.54
N MET A 45 -1.07 -6.64 -5.38
CA MET A 45 -1.41 -7.64 -6.41
C MET A 45 -1.82 -8.98 -5.80
N GLN A 46 -1.10 -9.45 -4.77
CA GLN A 46 -1.45 -10.68 -4.05
C GLN A 46 -2.79 -10.54 -3.29
N ALA A 47 -3.11 -9.34 -2.79
CA ALA A 47 -4.39 -9.03 -2.17
C ALA A 47 -5.54 -8.83 -3.19
N HIS A 48 -5.26 -8.95 -4.49
CA HIS A 48 -6.22 -8.70 -5.57
C HIS A 48 -6.85 -7.31 -5.47
N THR A 49 -6.02 -6.28 -5.29
CA THR A 49 -6.48 -4.88 -5.23
C THR A 49 -7.16 -4.48 -6.53
N THR A 50 -8.39 -3.98 -6.40
CA THR A 50 -9.26 -3.51 -7.49
C THR A 50 -9.23 -1.98 -7.61
N ALA A 51 -9.81 -1.41 -8.67
CA ALA A 51 -9.97 0.04 -8.75
C ALA A 51 -10.92 0.60 -7.67
N GLU A 52 -11.85 -0.22 -7.15
CA GLU A 52 -12.71 0.16 -6.03
C GLU A 52 -11.92 0.27 -4.72
N ASP A 53 -11.07 -0.71 -4.42
CA ASP A 53 -10.12 -0.63 -3.31
C ASP A 53 -9.21 0.60 -3.48
N GLY A 54 -8.79 0.90 -4.72
CA GLY A 54 -8.05 2.10 -5.08
C GLY A 54 -8.79 3.40 -4.74
N ARG A 55 -10.07 3.53 -5.11
CA ARG A 55 -10.91 4.70 -4.78
C ARG A 55 -11.05 4.87 -3.27
N ALA A 56 -11.34 3.79 -2.56
CA ALA A 56 -11.45 3.81 -1.10
C ALA A 56 -10.11 4.15 -0.42
N GLY A 57 -9.00 3.65 -0.96
CA GLY A 57 -7.65 3.96 -0.52
C GLY A 57 -7.29 5.43 -0.71
N VAL A 58 -7.59 6.02 -1.88
CA VAL A 58 -7.36 7.44 -2.17
C VAL A 58 -8.08 8.32 -1.13
N ALA A 59 -9.34 8.01 -0.80
CA ALA A 59 -10.11 8.76 0.21
C ALA A 59 -9.46 8.75 1.61
N ARG A 60 -8.64 7.74 1.92
CA ARG A 60 -7.95 7.57 3.23
C ARG A 60 -6.48 8.03 3.21
N SER A 61 -5.93 8.28 2.02
CA SER A 61 -4.49 8.52 1.82
C SER A 61 -4.00 9.92 2.21
N GLY A 62 -4.92 10.89 2.35
CA GLY A 62 -4.57 12.32 2.47
C GLY A 62 -4.00 12.94 1.20
N VAL A 63 -4.00 12.21 0.07
CA VAL A 63 -3.55 12.69 -1.24
C VAL A 63 -4.72 13.28 -2.01
N LYS A 64 -4.48 14.37 -2.75
CA LYS A 64 -5.49 14.96 -3.64
C LYS A 64 -5.92 13.93 -4.70
N PRO A 65 -7.23 13.74 -4.96
CA PRO A 65 -7.70 12.78 -5.97
C PRO A 65 -7.16 13.03 -7.39
N THR A 66 -6.70 14.26 -7.67
CA THR A 66 -6.13 14.67 -8.96
C THR A 66 -4.63 14.38 -9.09
N ALA A 67 -3.96 13.91 -8.04
CA ALA A 67 -2.55 13.56 -8.12
C ALA A 67 -2.34 12.33 -9.02
N ASN A 68 -1.21 12.26 -9.73
CA ASN A 68 -0.96 11.21 -10.71
C ASN A 68 -1.17 9.79 -10.16
N PRO A 69 -0.61 9.40 -8.98
CA PRO A 69 -0.84 8.07 -8.43
C PRO A 69 -2.32 7.81 -8.06
N ALA A 70 -3.02 8.84 -7.57
CA ALA A 70 -4.41 8.75 -7.16
C ALA A 70 -5.34 8.54 -8.35
N VAL A 71 -5.12 9.26 -9.46
CA VAL A 71 -5.86 9.03 -10.70
C VAL A 71 -5.59 7.61 -11.20
N MET A 72 -4.32 7.21 -11.28
CA MET A 72 -3.92 5.93 -11.87
C MET A 72 -4.51 4.72 -11.14
N ILE A 73 -4.50 4.70 -9.80
CA ILE A 73 -4.99 3.54 -9.03
C ILE A 73 -6.51 3.31 -9.17
N THR A 74 -7.25 4.35 -9.54
CA THR A 74 -8.71 4.27 -9.73
C THR A 74 -9.14 3.86 -11.13
N MET A 75 -8.18 3.70 -12.05
CA MET A 75 -8.42 3.27 -13.43
C MET A 75 -8.29 1.75 -13.57
N GLU A 76 -9.07 1.17 -14.49
CA GLU A 76 -8.92 -0.23 -14.86
C GLU A 76 -7.91 -0.44 -16.02
N PRO A 77 -7.27 -1.62 -16.10
CA PRO A 77 -7.19 -2.62 -15.03
C PRO A 77 -6.19 -2.18 -13.93
N ALA A 78 -6.61 -2.20 -12.66
CA ALA A 78 -5.81 -1.70 -11.54
C ALA A 78 -4.39 -2.30 -11.48
N ARG A 79 -4.26 -3.60 -11.81
CA ARG A 79 -2.96 -4.31 -11.88
C ARG A 79 -1.96 -3.64 -12.83
N LEU A 80 -2.39 -3.23 -14.02
CA LEU A 80 -1.49 -2.55 -14.97
C LEU A 80 -1.13 -1.15 -14.50
N ARG A 81 -2.06 -0.47 -13.82
CA ARG A 81 -1.85 0.90 -13.33
C ARG A 81 -0.86 0.93 -12.18
N MET A 82 -0.95 0.00 -11.22
CA MET A 82 0.02 -0.13 -10.13
C MET A 82 1.46 -0.29 -10.65
N GLY A 83 1.68 -1.11 -11.68
CA GLY A 83 2.99 -1.25 -12.31
C GLY A 83 3.53 0.05 -12.94
N LYS A 84 2.64 0.94 -13.41
CA LYS A 84 3.03 2.26 -13.91
C LYS A 84 3.32 3.26 -12.79
N ILE A 85 2.59 3.19 -11.68
CA ILE A 85 2.81 4.07 -10.51
C ILE A 85 4.24 3.92 -9.97
N VAL A 86 4.76 2.70 -9.90
CA VAL A 86 6.15 2.41 -9.45
C VAL A 86 7.23 3.04 -10.34
N ASN A 87 6.87 3.42 -11.57
CA ASN A 87 7.78 4.02 -12.54
C ASN A 87 7.60 5.54 -12.69
N LEU A 88 6.78 6.17 -11.83
CA LEU A 88 6.70 7.63 -11.78
C LEU A 88 8.05 8.25 -11.36
N PRO A 89 8.27 9.55 -11.61
CA PRO A 89 9.50 10.21 -11.18
C PRO A 89 9.59 10.30 -9.64
N ALA A 90 10.80 10.51 -9.12
CA ALA A 90 11.08 10.39 -7.68
C ALA A 90 10.33 11.42 -6.80
N ASP A 91 9.97 12.58 -7.36
CA ASP A 91 9.15 13.59 -6.70
C ASP A 91 7.71 13.12 -6.41
N GLU A 92 7.24 12.09 -7.11
CA GLU A 92 5.93 11.46 -6.90
C GLU A 92 5.98 10.28 -5.92
N TYR A 93 7.16 9.82 -5.48
CA TYR A 93 7.28 8.60 -4.69
C TYR A 93 6.52 8.63 -3.36
N LEU A 94 6.57 9.75 -2.63
CA LEU A 94 5.82 9.88 -1.38
C LEU A 94 4.31 9.80 -1.62
N THR A 95 3.83 10.49 -2.65
CA THR A 95 2.43 10.46 -3.08
C THR A 95 2.01 9.05 -3.48
N ALA A 96 2.85 8.36 -4.27
CA ALA A 96 2.65 6.99 -4.70
C ALA A 96 2.58 6.02 -3.52
N PHE A 97 3.49 6.16 -2.54
CA PHE A 97 3.52 5.34 -1.35
C PHE A 97 2.20 5.46 -0.57
N ARG A 98 1.77 6.70 -0.27
CA ARG A 98 0.52 6.95 0.47
C ARG A 98 -0.69 6.35 -0.22
N VAL A 99 -0.79 6.50 -1.53
CA VAL A 99 -1.91 5.94 -2.32
C VAL A 99 -1.88 4.42 -2.35
N LEU A 100 -0.73 3.83 -2.69
CA LEU A 100 -0.59 2.38 -2.83
C LEU A 100 -0.80 1.64 -1.51
N VAL A 101 -0.20 2.12 -0.41
CA VAL A 101 -0.35 1.47 0.90
C VAL A 101 -1.77 1.60 1.43
N SER A 102 -2.45 2.72 1.15
CA SER A 102 -3.86 2.89 1.54
C SER A 102 -4.79 1.96 0.75
N ALA A 103 -4.55 1.80 -0.56
CA ALA A 103 -5.31 0.87 -1.40
C ALA A 103 -5.06 -0.59 -0.97
N PHE A 104 -3.81 -0.93 -0.66
CA PHE A 104 -3.45 -2.24 -0.09
C PHE A 104 -4.13 -2.48 1.27
N SER A 105 -4.20 -1.49 2.14
CA SER A 105 -4.87 -1.60 3.44
C SER A 105 -6.35 -1.99 3.29
N VAL A 106 -7.03 -1.42 2.28
CA VAL A 106 -8.43 -1.75 1.96
C VAL A 106 -8.56 -3.18 1.44
N SER A 107 -7.74 -3.57 0.47
CA SER A 107 -7.81 -4.91 -0.13
C SER A 107 -7.37 -6.02 0.83
N ASP A 108 -6.36 -5.77 1.67
CA ASP A 108 -5.93 -6.70 2.73
C ASP A 108 -7.01 -6.87 3.80
N THR A 109 -7.67 -5.79 4.22
CA THR A 109 -8.83 -5.89 5.13
C THR A 109 -9.95 -6.73 4.52
N ARG A 110 -10.34 -6.43 3.27
CA ARG A 110 -11.34 -7.23 2.54
C ARG A 110 -10.93 -8.70 2.45
N ARG A 111 -9.67 -8.99 2.14
CA ARG A 111 -9.14 -10.36 2.07
C ARG A 111 -9.18 -11.07 3.43
N ARG A 112 -8.82 -10.37 4.51
CA ARG A 112 -8.90 -10.90 5.88
C ARG A 112 -10.33 -11.29 6.25
N GLU A 113 -11.29 -10.43 5.96
CA GLU A 113 -12.71 -10.61 6.29
C GLU A 113 -13.40 -11.66 5.43
N THR A 114 -13.06 -11.74 4.13
CA THR A 114 -13.80 -12.59 3.19
C THR A 114 -13.15 -13.95 2.94
N SER A 115 -11.81 -14.00 2.84
CA SER A 115 -11.06 -15.20 2.45
C SER A 115 -10.36 -15.87 3.65
N CYS A 116 -9.59 -15.11 4.45
CA CYS A 116 -8.85 -15.71 5.57
C CYS A 116 -9.75 -16.07 6.75
N ARG A 117 -10.69 -15.18 7.13
CA ARG A 117 -11.65 -15.37 8.23
C ARG A 117 -11.00 -15.84 9.54
N GLY A 118 -9.81 -15.30 9.86
CA GLY A 118 -9.05 -15.66 11.05
C GLY A 118 -8.35 -17.03 11.02
N GLN A 119 -8.36 -17.74 9.89
CA GLN A 119 -7.74 -19.07 9.75
C GLN A 119 -6.33 -19.02 9.14
N CYS A 120 -5.84 -17.83 8.78
CA CYS A 120 -4.53 -17.65 8.16
C CYS A 120 -3.41 -17.66 9.22
N GLY A 121 -2.49 -18.62 9.13
CA GLY A 121 -1.29 -18.71 9.99
C GLY A 121 -0.08 -17.91 9.49
N HIS A 122 -0.27 -16.98 8.54
CA HIS A 122 0.83 -16.19 7.98
C HIS A 122 1.37 -15.19 9.00
N SER A 123 2.69 -14.99 9.02
CA SER A 123 3.35 -14.05 9.93
C SER A 123 2.86 -12.60 9.72
N TRP A 124 2.59 -12.20 8.48
CA TRP A 124 2.06 -10.86 8.18
C TRP A 124 0.61 -10.65 8.59
N HIS A 125 -0.15 -11.68 8.97
CA HIS A 125 -1.48 -11.56 9.60
C HIS A 125 -1.44 -11.80 11.12
N ASN A 126 -0.29 -12.18 11.67
CA ASN A 126 -0.07 -12.45 13.08
C ASN A 126 1.10 -11.59 13.58
N LEU A 127 0.95 -10.27 13.45
CA LEU A 127 1.98 -9.33 13.88
C LEU A 127 2.16 -9.46 15.41
N PRO A 128 3.41 -9.54 15.90
CA PRO A 128 3.66 -9.61 17.33
C PRO A 128 3.07 -8.36 18.02
N SER A 129 2.33 -8.58 19.10
CA SER A 129 1.92 -7.49 20.00
C SER A 129 3.17 -7.06 20.75
N ASN A 130 3.62 -5.83 20.55
CA ASN A 130 4.66 -5.21 21.37
C ASN A 130 4.14 -4.95 22.79
#